data_AF-A0A9E2GHB2-F1
#
_entry.id   AF-A0A9E2GHB2-F1
#
_cell.length_a   1.000
_cell.length_b   1.000
_cell.length_c   1.000
_cell.angle_alpha   90.00
_cell.angle_beta   90.00
_cell.angle_gamma   90.00
#
_symmetry.space_group_name_H-M   'P 1'
#
loop_
_entity.id
_entity.type
_entity.pdbx_description
1 polymer ?
#
loop_
_entity_poly.entity_id
_entity_poly.type
_entity_poly.pdbx_seq_one_letter_code
_entity_poly.pdbx_strand_id
1 'polypeptide(L)'
;MQIKSFIEKIENAPTTFWQILVALFSVSALRIFAETFSDLDNRWQILPPDSFIHYCLWFILTFLTITLALVLITKQKMVSLLKAQIMFFPVILLAPFIDLILSSGQGADIAYIMGREAKELLYMFLTFFGSLDNFEISIGMRIEIIIAGLLAGYYVYLKRNKILPALLGFLSVYIIAFIYLALPNIVSLVVNIEYSDKLYSFVILILALISLLVLFFLYDQSKFVAFWRNTRPYRIVHYQLMLWGGWLLGKTLFSYEIAGWQMIAAAIALLLAWLAQVGLNDLSDTKIDAISNQDRPLIKKVISIPEYQTVTFVLTLLALLFAYTVSYQYLIFVAIFMIIYTIYSLPPLRLKRVPVLSIFLIAVAALVVFMAGFSLPEHKYLASLPTYIIALILIAFSLAAHMKDVKDIAGDRAAGIKTLPVLLGEETGKKIVGALVAISYLAVTLIIPRFFGGLLLAAIAGGIINYWLINKKDYQEKFVFVTYFGFLAILIYYLGKIYL
;
A
#
# COMPACT_ATOMS: atom_id res chain seq x y z
N MET A 1 -37.08 -23.83 2.57
CA MET A 1 -36.13 -24.60 3.40
C MET A 1 -34.83 -24.95 2.64
N GLN A 2 -34.90 -25.39 1.38
CA GLN A 2 -33.72 -25.80 0.59
C GLN A 2 -32.71 -24.67 0.30
N ILE A 3 -33.16 -23.47 -0.09
CA ILE A 3 -32.25 -22.35 -0.42
C ILE A 3 -31.47 -21.84 0.80
N LYS A 4 -32.12 -21.75 1.96
CA LYS A 4 -31.44 -21.34 3.20
C LYS A 4 -30.34 -22.33 3.58
N SER A 5 -30.63 -23.63 3.47
CA SER A 5 -29.63 -24.69 3.68
C SER A 5 -28.48 -24.60 2.67
N PHE A 6 -28.76 -24.26 1.41
CA PHE A 6 -27.72 -24.04 0.40
C PHE A 6 -26.79 -22.87 0.76
N ILE A 7 -27.33 -21.71 1.14
CA ILE A 7 -26.53 -20.56 1.59
C ILE A 7 -25.69 -20.90 2.83
N GLU A 8 -26.25 -21.62 3.79
CA GLU A 8 -25.50 -22.09 4.96
C GLU A 8 -24.35 -23.03 4.57
N LYS A 9 -24.52 -23.90 3.57
CA LYS A 9 -23.42 -24.72 3.04
C LYS A 9 -22.30 -23.88 2.45
N ILE A 10 -22.63 -22.81 1.72
CA ILE A 10 -21.65 -21.91 1.09
C ILE A 10 -20.84 -21.15 2.14
N GLU A 11 -21.50 -20.60 3.15
CA GLU A 11 -20.84 -19.84 4.23
C GLU A 11 -19.89 -20.70 5.06
N ASN A 12 -20.24 -21.98 5.22
CA ASN A 12 -19.44 -22.95 5.95
C ASN A 12 -18.45 -23.72 5.07
N ALA A 13 -18.44 -23.47 3.75
CA ALA A 13 -17.48 -24.08 2.85
C ALA A 13 -16.04 -23.75 3.29
N PRO A 14 -15.08 -24.68 3.12
CA PRO A 14 -13.68 -24.48 3.50
C PRO A 14 -12.93 -23.54 2.52
N THR A 15 -13.61 -22.50 2.01
CA THR A 15 -13.04 -21.51 1.10
C THR A 15 -12.01 -20.66 1.82
N THR A 16 -10.79 -20.68 1.31
CA THR A 16 -9.65 -19.90 1.84
C THR A 16 -9.66 -18.48 1.27
N PHE A 17 -8.99 -17.55 1.96
CA PHE A 17 -8.81 -16.18 1.45
C PHE A 17 -8.17 -16.16 0.05
N TRP A 18 -7.17 -17.03 -0.18
CA TRP A 18 -6.48 -17.15 -1.46
C TRP A 18 -7.41 -17.53 -2.61
N GLN A 19 -8.34 -18.46 -2.35
CA GLN A 19 -9.34 -18.84 -3.35
C GLN A 19 -10.27 -17.66 -3.67
N ILE A 20 -10.64 -16.84 -2.68
CA ILE A 20 -11.44 -15.63 -2.90
C ILE A 20 -10.66 -14.63 -3.76
N LEU A 21 -9.39 -14.36 -3.45
CA LEU A 21 -8.54 -13.44 -4.20
C LEU A 21 -8.36 -13.88 -5.67
N VAL A 22 -8.06 -15.17 -5.88
CA VAL A 22 -7.89 -15.75 -7.22
C VAL A 22 -9.21 -15.70 -7.98
N ALA A 23 -10.33 -16.03 -7.36
CA ALA A 23 -11.65 -15.96 -7.99
C ALA A 23 -12.01 -14.52 -8.38
N LEU A 24 -11.76 -13.53 -7.49
CA LEU A 24 -12.00 -12.12 -7.79
C LEU A 24 -11.20 -11.68 -9.01
N PHE A 25 -9.89 -11.92 -9.01
CA PHE A 25 -9.04 -11.54 -10.14
C PHE A 25 -9.45 -12.26 -11.43
N SER A 26 -9.68 -13.58 -11.36
CA SER A 26 -9.99 -14.39 -12.55
C SER A 26 -11.32 -13.98 -13.18
N VAL A 27 -12.36 -13.78 -12.37
CA VAL A 27 -13.68 -13.37 -12.87
C VAL A 27 -13.63 -11.95 -13.44
N SER A 28 -12.92 -11.01 -12.79
CA SER A 28 -12.73 -9.66 -13.34
C SER A 28 -11.93 -9.67 -14.65
N ALA A 29 -10.87 -10.47 -14.74
CA ALA A 29 -10.09 -10.60 -15.97
C ALA A 29 -10.91 -11.23 -17.11
N LEU A 30 -11.72 -12.25 -16.81
CA LEU A 30 -12.66 -12.85 -17.76
C LEU A 30 -13.72 -11.87 -18.22
N ARG A 31 -14.21 -11.02 -17.31
CA ARG A 31 -15.14 -9.93 -17.64
C ARG A 31 -14.50 -8.98 -18.64
N ILE A 32 -13.33 -8.43 -18.34
CA ILE A 32 -12.62 -7.51 -19.24
C ILE A 32 -12.32 -8.17 -20.59
N PHE A 33 -11.93 -9.44 -20.59
CA PHE A 33 -11.75 -10.21 -21.82
C PHE A 33 -13.04 -10.31 -22.63
N ALA A 34 -14.19 -10.61 -22.00
CA ALA A 34 -15.48 -10.66 -22.66
C ALA A 34 -15.90 -9.28 -23.23
N GLU A 35 -15.54 -8.19 -22.56
CA GLU A 35 -15.79 -6.83 -23.05
C GLU A 35 -15.08 -6.54 -24.37
N THR A 36 -13.91 -7.13 -24.65
CA THR A 36 -13.23 -6.96 -25.96
C THR A 36 -14.05 -7.42 -27.18
N PHE A 37 -15.11 -8.21 -26.97
CA PHE A 37 -16.04 -8.64 -28.03
C PHE A 37 -17.29 -7.75 -28.11
N SER A 38 -17.70 -7.18 -26.99
CA SER A 38 -18.94 -6.43 -26.82
C SER A 38 -18.75 -4.92 -26.91
N ASP A 39 -17.59 -4.39 -26.53
CA ASP A 39 -17.29 -2.97 -26.58
C ASP A 39 -17.02 -2.56 -28.04
N LEU A 40 -17.75 -1.57 -28.55
CA LEU A 40 -17.62 -1.12 -29.94
C LEU A 40 -16.32 -0.35 -30.15
N ASP A 41 -15.89 0.44 -29.17
CA ASP A 41 -14.70 1.28 -29.26
C ASP A 41 -13.40 0.45 -29.19
N ASN A 42 -13.39 -0.58 -28.35
CA ASN A 42 -12.20 -1.41 -28.09
C ASN A 42 -12.29 -2.80 -28.72
N ARG A 43 -13.14 -2.97 -29.74
CA ARG A 43 -13.42 -4.29 -30.30
C ARG A 43 -12.18 -4.97 -30.86
N TRP A 44 -11.92 -6.21 -30.43
CA TRP A 44 -10.75 -7.01 -30.81
C TRP A 44 -9.39 -6.43 -30.40
N GLN A 45 -9.38 -5.40 -29.53
CA GLN A 45 -8.15 -4.78 -29.06
C GLN A 45 -7.73 -5.35 -27.70
N ILE A 46 -6.42 -5.55 -27.54
CA ILE A 46 -5.85 -5.84 -26.23
C ILE A 46 -5.72 -4.51 -25.49
N LEU A 47 -6.42 -4.38 -24.37
CA LEU A 47 -6.35 -3.18 -23.55
C LEU A 47 -4.91 -2.90 -23.09
N PRO A 48 -4.48 -1.63 -23.08
CA PRO A 48 -3.23 -1.24 -22.45
C PRO A 48 -3.17 -1.71 -20.99
N PRO A 49 -1.96 -1.99 -20.45
CA PRO A 49 -1.81 -2.42 -19.06
C PRO A 49 -2.44 -1.46 -18.04
N ASP A 50 -2.39 -0.15 -18.29
CA ASP A 50 -3.00 0.88 -17.44
C ASP A 50 -4.52 0.67 -17.32
N SER A 51 -5.22 0.54 -18.45
CA SER A 51 -6.67 0.35 -18.49
C SER A 51 -7.10 -1.01 -17.95
N PHE A 52 -6.34 -2.08 -18.25
CA PHE A 52 -6.62 -3.42 -17.71
C PHE A 52 -6.54 -3.46 -16.18
N ILE A 53 -5.48 -2.86 -15.61
CA ILE A 53 -5.32 -2.77 -14.14
C ILE A 53 -6.43 -1.92 -13.56
N HIS A 54 -6.73 -0.76 -14.17
CA HIS A 54 -7.78 0.14 -13.74
C HIS A 54 -9.14 -0.58 -13.61
N TYR A 55 -9.56 -1.30 -14.65
CA TYR A 55 -10.84 -2.02 -14.66
C TYR A 55 -10.87 -3.18 -13.66
N CYS A 56 -9.77 -3.94 -13.54
CA CYS A 56 -9.66 -4.99 -12.52
C CYS A 56 -9.86 -4.41 -11.10
N LEU A 57 -9.19 -3.29 -10.81
CA LEU A 57 -9.29 -2.61 -9.52
C LEU A 57 -10.71 -2.08 -9.27
N TRP A 58 -11.40 -1.61 -10.31
CA TRP A 58 -12.79 -1.15 -10.21
C TRP A 58 -13.72 -2.26 -9.71
N PHE A 59 -13.66 -3.45 -10.30
CA PHE A 59 -14.47 -4.59 -9.86
C PHE A 59 -14.11 -5.06 -8.44
N ILE A 60 -12.82 -5.09 -8.11
CA ILE A 60 -12.36 -5.47 -6.77
C ILE A 60 -12.85 -4.45 -5.72
N LEU A 61 -12.76 -3.15 -5.99
CA LEU A 61 -13.28 -2.11 -5.12
C LEU A 61 -14.79 -2.26 -4.93
N THR A 62 -15.53 -2.41 -6.03
CA THR A 62 -16.99 -2.62 -6.01
C THR A 62 -17.36 -3.80 -5.12
N PHE A 63 -16.65 -4.92 -5.26
CA PHE A 63 -16.86 -6.10 -4.43
C PHE A 63 -16.60 -5.82 -2.94
N LEU A 64 -15.52 -5.13 -2.60
CA LEU A 64 -15.16 -4.80 -1.21
C LEU A 64 -16.17 -3.84 -0.58
N THR A 65 -16.62 -2.82 -1.31
CA THR A 65 -17.58 -1.84 -0.80
C THR A 65 -18.96 -2.44 -0.61
N ILE A 66 -19.40 -3.31 -1.53
CA ILE A 66 -20.63 -4.11 -1.35
C ILE A 66 -20.49 -5.01 -0.12
N THR A 67 -19.33 -5.67 0.06
CA THR A 67 -19.08 -6.49 1.26
C THR A 67 -19.27 -5.67 2.52
N LEU A 68 -18.67 -4.47 2.58
CA LEU A 68 -18.77 -3.58 3.73
C LEU A 68 -20.22 -3.16 4.02
N ALA A 69 -20.96 -2.73 3.00
CA ALA A 69 -22.37 -2.35 3.16
C ALA A 69 -23.21 -3.53 3.68
N LEU A 70 -23.03 -4.71 3.10
CA LEU A 70 -23.80 -5.89 3.48
C LEU A 70 -23.41 -6.42 4.87
N VAL A 71 -22.16 -6.29 5.31
CA VAL A 71 -21.76 -6.62 6.71
C VAL A 71 -22.55 -5.78 7.70
N LEU A 72 -22.67 -4.47 7.46
CA LEU A 72 -23.41 -3.55 8.33
C LEU A 72 -24.91 -3.85 8.34
N ILE A 73 -25.50 -4.13 7.16
CA ILE A 73 -26.94 -4.40 7.03
C ILE A 73 -27.30 -5.77 7.63
N THR A 74 -26.56 -6.81 7.28
CA THR A 74 -26.86 -8.20 7.69
C THR A 74 -26.47 -8.48 9.14
N LYS A 75 -25.47 -7.79 9.69
CA LYS A 75 -24.82 -8.11 10.97
C LYS A 75 -24.25 -9.55 11.02
N GLN A 76 -23.90 -10.10 9.86
CA GLN A 76 -23.23 -11.40 9.77
C GLN A 76 -21.71 -11.24 9.85
N LYS A 77 -21.01 -12.34 10.15
CA LYS A 77 -19.54 -12.36 10.11
C LYS A 77 -19.06 -12.06 8.69
N MET A 78 -18.08 -11.17 8.57
CA MET A 78 -17.48 -10.75 7.30
C MET A 78 -17.05 -11.95 6.44
N VAL A 79 -16.41 -12.96 7.05
CA VAL A 79 -15.91 -14.15 6.33
C VAL A 79 -17.04 -14.94 5.67
N SER A 80 -18.18 -15.12 6.35
CA SER A 80 -19.36 -15.79 5.79
C SER A 80 -19.89 -15.01 4.58
N LEU A 81 -19.94 -13.69 4.70
CA LEU A 81 -20.42 -12.81 3.64
C LEU A 81 -19.52 -12.82 2.41
N LEU A 82 -18.20 -12.75 2.59
CA LEU A 82 -17.23 -12.86 1.50
C LEU A 82 -17.37 -14.17 0.71
N LYS A 83 -17.60 -15.29 1.40
CA LYS A 83 -17.82 -16.61 0.77
C LYS A 83 -19.13 -16.68 -0.01
N ALA A 84 -20.21 -16.10 0.53
CA ALA A 84 -21.46 -16.01 -0.19
C ALA A 84 -21.32 -15.11 -1.43
N GLN A 85 -20.75 -13.92 -1.26
CA GLN A 85 -20.62 -12.93 -2.32
C GLN A 85 -19.72 -13.41 -3.46
N ILE A 86 -18.57 -14.03 -3.17
CA ILE A 86 -17.67 -14.52 -4.22
C ILE A 86 -18.31 -15.60 -5.10
N MET A 87 -19.23 -16.40 -4.54
CA MET A 87 -19.94 -17.42 -5.32
C MET A 87 -20.89 -16.82 -6.35
N PHE A 88 -21.48 -15.66 -6.03
CA PHE A 88 -22.37 -14.94 -6.95
C PHE A 88 -21.65 -13.88 -7.78
N PHE A 89 -20.37 -13.62 -7.51
CA PHE A 89 -19.56 -12.65 -8.25
C PHE A 89 -19.50 -12.89 -9.78
N PRO A 90 -19.54 -14.13 -10.31
CA PRO A 90 -19.65 -14.36 -11.75
C PRO A 90 -20.88 -13.73 -12.44
N VAL A 91 -21.84 -13.19 -11.68
CA VAL A 91 -22.91 -12.32 -12.23
C VAL A 91 -22.34 -11.17 -13.06
N ILE A 92 -21.14 -10.68 -12.73
CA ILE A 92 -20.47 -9.63 -13.51
C ILE A 92 -20.06 -10.09 -14.90
N LEU A 93 -20.21 -11.35 -15.29
CA LEU A 93 -19.95 -11.77 -16.66
C LEU A 93 -21.16 -11.52 -17.55
N LEU A 94 -22.34 -11.29 -16.97
CA LEU A 94 -23.59 -11.25 -17.74
C LEU A 94 -23.68 -10.04 -18.68
N ALA A 95 -23.21 -8.84 -18.30
CA ALA A 95 -23.42 -7.66 -19.14
C ALA A 95 -22.91 -7.81 -20.58
N PRO A 96 -21.63 -8.16 -20.86
CA PRO A 96 -21.14 -8.24 -22.24
C PRO A 96 -21.88 -9.31 -23.05
N PHE A 97 -22.31 -10.42 -22.42
CA PHE A 97 -23.11 -11.42 -23.13
C PHE A 97 -24.53 -10.93 -23.41
N ILE A 98 -25.17 -10.23 -22.47
CA ILE A 98 -26.49 -9.64 -22.67
C ILE A 98 -26.43 -8.58 -23.76
N ASP A 99 -25.43 -7.72 -23.74
CA ASP A 99 -25.24 -6.68 -24.75
C ASP A 99 -25.03 -7.30 -26.13
N LEU A 100 -24.19 -8.33 -26.26
CA LEU A 100 -24.04 -9.08 -27.51
C LEU A 100 -25.35 -9.74 -27.97
N ILE A 101 -26.15 -10.32 -27.08
CA ILE A 101 -27.42 -10.95 -27.44
C ILE A 101 -28.42 -9.90 -27.93
N LEU A 102 -28.60 -8.81 -27.19
CA LEU A 102 -29.59 -7.77 -27.50
C LEU A 102 -29.24 -6.98 -28.77
N SER A 103 -27.95 -6.79 -29.02
CA SER A 103 -27.43 -6.10 -30.21
C SER A 103 -27.25 -7.01 -31.43
N SER A 104 -27.71 -8.28 -31.37
CA SER A 104 -27.51 -9.27 -32.43
C SER A 104 -26.05 -9.44 -32.85
N GLY A 105 -25.15 -9.43 -31.86
CA GLY A 105 -23.71 -9.61 -32.02
C GLY A 105 -22.95 -8.34 -32.36
N GLN A 106 -23.55 -7.16 -32.31
CA GLN A 106 -22.84 -5.89 -32.55
C GLN A 106 -22.06 -5.41 -31.33
N GLY A 107 -22.60 -5.60 -30.12
CA GLY A 107 -22.06 -5.05 -28.88
C GLY A 107 -22.77 -3.78 -28.42
N ALA A 108 -22.21 -3.13 -27.39
CA ALA A 108 -22.63 -1.85 -26.83
C ALA A 108 -21.42 -1.16 -26.18
N ASP A 109 -21.41 0.17 -26.16
CA ASP A 109 -20.36 0.94 -25.49
C ASP A 109 -20.39 0.71 -23.97
N ILE A 110 -19.22 0.43 -23.40
CA ILE A 110 -19.04 0.22 -21.97
C ILE A 110 -18.21 1.38 -21.45
N ALA A 111 -18.89 2.43 -21.00
CA ALA A 111 -18.26 3.68 -20.60
C ALA A 111 -18.55 4.07 -19.15
N TYR A 112 -17.69 4.93 -18.62
CA TYR A 112 -17.99 5.70 -17.42
C TYR A 112 -18.98 6.81 -17.74
N ILE A 113 -19.79 7.20 -16.75
CA ILE A 113 -20.55 8.44 -16.84
C ILE A 113 -19.55 9.59 -16.77
N MET A 114 -19.53 10.47 -17.78
CA MET A 114 -18.56 11.57 -17.93
C MET A 114 -19.23 12.82 -18.52
N GLY A 115 -18.68 14.00 -18.20
CA GLY A 115 -19.13 15.26 -18.81
C GLY A 115 -20.55 15.70 -18.43
N ARG A 116 -21.06 15.23 -17.29
CA ARG A 116 -22.43 15.52 -16.82
C ARG A 116 -22.44 16.55 -15.70
N GLU A 117 -23.41 17.44 -15.71
CA GLU A 117 -23.62 18.35 -14.57
C GLU A 117 -24.22 17.62 -13.36
N ALA A 118 -24.12 18.22 -12.17
CA ALA A 118 -24.68 17.62 -10.94
C ALA A 118 -26.20 17.33 -11.04
N LYS A 119 -26.97 18.17 -11.75
CA LYS A 119 -28.41 17.95 -11.97
C LYS A 119 -28.67 16.75 -12.89
N GLU A 120 -27.85 16.57 -13.92
CA GLU A 120 -27.95 15.45 -14.85
C GLU A 120 -27.56 14.14 -14.16
N LEU A 121 -26.51 14.15 -13.32
CA LEU A 121 -26.16 13.01 -12.48
C LEU A 121 -27.32 12.62 -11.55
N LEU A 122 -27.98 13.60 -10.92
CA LEU A 122 -29.14 13.33 -10.07
C LEU A 122 -30.30 12.75 -10.88
N TYR A 123 -30.57 13.29 -12.08
CA TYR A 123 -31.59 12.74 -12.98
C TYR A 123 -31.28 11.29 -13.36
N MET A 124 -30.04 11.00 -13.78
CA MET A 124 -29.59 9.64 -14.10
C MET A 124 -29.72 8.71 -12.89
N PHE A 125 -29.39 9.18 -11.69
CA PHE A 125 -29.54 8.41 -10.47
C PHE A 125 -31.01 8.07 -10.15
N LEU A 126 -31.93 9.01 -10.36
CA LEU A 126 -33.36 8.79 -10.09
C LEU A 126 -34.06 7.96 -11.17
N THR A 127 -33.53 7.97 -12.40
CA THR A 127 -34.11 7.28 -13.55
C THR A 127 -33.38 6.00 -13.95
N PHE A 128 -32.51 5.48 -13.07
CA PHE A 128 -31.74 4.25 -13.31
C PHE A 128 -30.89 4.34 -14.59
N PHE A 129 -29.96 5.30 -14.58
CA PHE A 129 -28.99 5.64 -15.62
C PHE A 129 -29.54 6.41 -16.84
N GLY A 130 -30.65 7.16 -16.68
CA GLY A 130 -31.15 8.05 -17.74
C GLY A 130 -31.95 7.33 -18.83
N SER A 131 -32.14 8.02 -19.97
CA SER A 131 -32.95 7.52 -21.10
C SER A 131 -32.43 6.18 -21.64
N LEU A 132 -33.34 5.43 -22.27
CA LEU A 132 -33.05 4.20 -23.01
C LEU A 132 -32.68 4.47 -24.46
N ASP A 133 -32.76 5.71 -24.94
CA ASP A 133 -32.52 6.03 -26.35
C ASP A 133 -31.04 6.31 -26.67
N ASN A 134 -30.23 6.64 -25.66
CA ASN A 134 -28.78 6.88 -25.75
C ASN A 134 -28.08 6.20 -24.57
N PHE A 135 -27.51 5.01 -24.78
CA PHE A 135 -26.89 4.22 -23.73
C PHE A 135 -25.46 4.69 -23.43
N GLU A 136 -25.29 5.61 -22.47
CA GLU A 136 -23.97 5.77 -21.83
C GLU A 136 -23.61 4.53 -20.99
N ILE A 137 -24.62 3.96 -20.33
CA ILE A 137 -24.53 2.69 -19.60
C ILE A 137 -25.39 1.68 -20.35
N SER A 138 -24.75 0.60 -20.80
CA SER A 138 -25.38 -0.45 -21.61
C SER A 138 -26.56 -1.12 -20.91
N ILE A 139 -27.47 -1.71 -21.70
CA ILE A 139 -28.60 -2.47 -21.15
C ILE A 139 -28.10 -3.67 -20.33
N GLY A 140 -27.05 -4.34 -20.80
CA GLY A 140 -26.39 -5.43 -20.10
C GLY A 140 -25.93 -5.03 -18.70
N MET A 141 -25.27 -3.87 -18.57
CA MET A 141 -24.81 -3.36 -17.28
C MET A 141 -26.00 -3.02 -16.36
N ARG A 142 -27.05 -2.41 -16.90
CA ARG A 142 -28.29 -2.11 -16.16
C ARG A 142 -28.94 -3.38 -15.61
N ILE A 143 -29.07 -4.42 -16.44
CA ILE A 143 -29.65 -5.71 -16.02
C ILE A 143 -28.76 -6.40 -14.99
N GLU A 144 -27.44 -6.39 -15.19
CA GLU A 144 -26.47 -6.94 -14.24
C GLU A 144 -26.62 -6.31 -12.84
N ILE A 145 -26.68 -4.98 -12.77
CA ILE A 145 -26.84 -4.25 -11.49
C ILE A 145 -28.16 -4.62 -10.81
N ILE A 146 -29.25 -4.79 -11.58
CA ILE A 146 -30.54 -5.25 -11.03
C ILE A 146 -30.40 -6.67 -10.46
N ILE A 147 -29.81 -7.60 -11.21
CA ILE A 147 -29.62 -8.99 -10.76
C ILE A 147 -28.75 -9.04 -9.51
N ALA A 148 -27.61 -8.33 -9.50
CA ALA A 148 -26.73 -8.25 -8.35
C ALA A 148 -27.44 -7.65 -7.13
N GLY A 149 -28.24 -6.60 -7.31
CA GLY A 149 -29.07 -6.01 -6.27
C GLY A 149 -30.12 -7.00 -5.73
N LEU A 150 -30.80 -7.74 -6.59
CA LEU A 150 -31.80 -8.74 -6.20
C LEU A 150 -31.16 -9.87 -5.40
N LEU A 151 -29.99 -10.37 -5.82
CA LEU A 151 -29.24 -11.38 -5.10
C LEU A 151 -28.82 -10.89 -3.72
N ALA A 152 -28.31 -9.65 -3.62
CA ALA A 152 -27.92 -9.04 -2.36
C ALA A 152 -29.14 -8.84 -1.42
N GLY A 153 -30.23 -8.27 -1.93
CA GLY A 153 -31.45 -8.07 -1.17
C GLY A 153 -32.06 -9.37 -0.69
N TYR A 154 -32.07 -10.41 -1.54
CA TYR A 154 -32.55 -11.74 -1.17
C TYR A 154 -31.67 -12.41 -0.12
N TYR A 155 -30.34 -12.31 -0.23
CA TYR A 155 -29.42 -12.78 0.80
C TYR A 155 -29.68 -12.09 2.14
N VAL A 156 -29.87 -10.76 2.14
CA VAL A 156 -30.21 -10.01 3.37
C VAL A 156 -31.56 -10.46 3.93
N TYR A 157 -32.57 -10.69 3.08
CA TYR A 157 -33.86 -11.23 3.51
C TYR A 157 -33.71 -12.58 4.20
N LEU A 158 -32.91 -13.50 3.65
CA LEU A 158 -32.64 -14.81 4.26
C LEU A 158 -31.99 -14.69 5.64
N LYS A 159 -31.16 -13.66 5.87
CA LYS A 159 -30.46 -13.44 7.16
C LYS A 159 -31.26 -12.65 8.18
N ARG A 160 -32.13 -11.74 7.74
CA ARG A 160 -32.87 -10.82 8.63
C ARG A 160 -34.34 -11.12 8.77
N ASN A 161 -34.91 -11.89 7.83
CA ASN A 161 -36.33 -12.17 7.69
C ASN A 161 -37.20 -10.89 7.74
N LYS A 162 -36.70 -9.79 7.16
CA LYS A 162 -37.33 -8.46 7.16
C LYS A 162 -37.17 -7.81 5.79
N ILE A 163 -38.23 -7.20 5.30
CA ILE A 163 -38.28 -6.56 3.97
C ILE A 163 -37.41 -5.31 3.92
N LEU A 164 -37.46 -4.44 4.94
CA LEU A 164 -36.70 -3.19 4.92
C LEU A 164 -35.17 -3.41 4.80
N PRO A 165 -34.51 -4.27 5.60
CA PRO A 165 -33.10 -4.61 5.38
C PRO A 165 -32.83 -5.19 3.99
N ALA A 166 -33.75 -6.01 3.45
CA ALA A 166 -33.60 -6.57 2.10
C ALA A 166 -33.60 -5.49 1.03
N LEU A 167 -34.51 -4.52 1.11
CA LEU A 167 -34.54 -3.34 0.24
C LEU A 167 -33.26 -2.52 0.37
N LEU A 168 -32.76 -2.31 1.60
CA LEU A 168 -31.49 -1.62 1.81
C LEU A 168 -30.30 -2.37 1.19
N GLY A 169 -30.29 -3.70 1.22
CA GLY A 169 -29.28 -4.52 0.56
C GLY A 169 -29.30 -4.33 -0.96
N PHE A 170 -30.49 -4.37 -1.57
CA PHE A 170 -30.66 -4.08 -3.00
C PHE A 170 -30.16 -2.67 -3.35
N LEU A 171 -30.67 -1.66 -2.63
CA LEU A 171 -30.35 -0.25 -2.88
C LEU A 171 -28.86 0.04 -2.68
N SER A 172 -28.20 -0.62 -1.72
CA SER A 172 -26.76 -0.44 -1.52
C SER A 172 -25.94 -0.85 -2.75
N VAL A 173 -26.31 -1.94 -3.44
CA VAL A 173 -25.62 -2.37 -4.66
C VAL A 173 -25.80 -1.33 -5.77
N TYR A 174 -27.04 -0.86 -5.97
CA TYR A 174 -27.32 0.18 -6.96
C TYR A 174 -26.55 1.47 -6.69
N ILE A 175 -26.60 1.98 -5.46
CA ILE A 175 -25.92 3.22 -5.06
C ILE A 175 -24.42 3.11 -5.27
N ILE A 176 -23.81 1.99 -4.85
CA ILE A 176 -22.37 1.76 -5.02
C ILE A 176 -22.00 1.71 -6.51
N ALA A 177 -22.74 0.94 -7.31
CA ALA A 177 -22.50 0.84 -8.75
C ALA A 177 -22.62 2.19 -9.43
N PHE A 178 -23.67 2.97 -9.14
CA PHE A 178 -23.85 4.30 -9.70
C PHE A 178 -22.70 5.24 -9.33
N ILE A 179 -22.32 5.32 -8.05
CA ILE A 179 -21.22 6.18 -7.59
C ILE A 179 -19.91 5.80 -8.30
N TYR A 180 -19.65 4.51 -8.49
CA TYR A 180 -18.41 4.05 -9.12
C TYR A 180 -18.40 4.16 -10.65
N LEU A 181 -19.56 4.11 -11.32
CA LEU A 181 -19.69 4.46 -12.73
C LEU A 181 -19.61 5.97 -12.98
N ALA A 182 -20.06 6.78 -12.01
CA ALA A 182 -19.94 8.24 -12.04
C ALA A 182 -18.61 8.76 -11.48
N LEU A 183 -17.72 7.89 -11.00
CA LEU A 183 -16.53 8.31 -10.27
C LEU A 183 -15.63 9.26 -11.09
N PRO A 184 -15.40 9.03 -12.39
CA PRO A 184 -14.69 10.00 -13.22
C PRO A 184 -15.32 11.37 -13.29
N ASN A 185 -16.64 11.42 -13.51
CA ASN A 185 -17.34 12.70 -13.52
C ASN A 185 -17.29 13.40 -12.16
N ILE A 186 -17.46 12.65 -11.05
CA ILE A 186 -17.42 13.20 -9.69
C ILE A 186 -16.03 13.78 -9.38
N VAL A 187 -14.95 13.07 -9.71
CA VAL A 187 -13.58 13.56 -9.49
C VAL A 187 -13.32 14.79 -10.35
N SER A 188 -13.74 14.78 -11.62
CA SER A 188 -13.61 15.94 -12.51
C SER A 188 -14.33 17.17 -11.96
N LEU A 189 -15.57 17.03 -11.47
CA LEU A 189 -16.35 18.12 -10.89
C LEU A 189 -15.75 18.70 -9.60
N VAL A 190 -15.07 17.87 -8.80
CA VAL A 190 -14.53 18.27 -7.49
C VAL A 190 -13.11 18.84 -7.59
N VAL A 191 -12.26 18.23 -8.43
CA VAL A 191 -10.81 18.50 -8.45
C VAL A 191 -10.38 19.22 -9.73
N ASN A 192 -11.23 19.31 -10.75
CA ASN A 192 -10.94 19.94 -12.05
C ASN A 192 -9.65 19.38 -12.71
N ILE A 193 -9.46 18.06 -12.65
CA ILE A 193 -8.33 17.35 -13.28
C ILE A 193 -8.89 16.43 -14.37
N GLU A 194 -8.24 16.44 -15.53
CA GLU A 194 -8.59 15.59 -16.66
C GLU A 194 -8.44 14.09 -16.37
N TYR A 195 -9.17 13.29 -17.15
CA TYR A 195 -9.15 11.84 -17.00
C TYR A 195 -7.78 11.22 -17.33
N SER A 196 -7.28 10.34 -16.45
CA SER A 196 -6.18 9.44 -16.79
C SER A 196 -6.25 8.14 -15.98
N ASP A 197 -6.05 6.98 -16.63
CA ASP A 197 -6.14 5.67 -15.99
C ASP A 197 -5.34 5.56 -14.68
N LYS A 198 -4.17 6.20 -14.61
CA LYS A 198 -3.33 6.22 -13.41
C LYS A 198 -3.93 7.00 -12.25
N LEU A 199 -4.49 8.19 -12.50
CA LEU A 199 -5.17 8.98 -11.48
C LEU A 199 -6.39 8.22 -10.93
N TYR A 200 -7.19 7.60 -11.80
CA TYR A 200 -8.37 6.87 -11.38
C TYR A 200 -8.04 5.56 -10.69
N SER A 201 -7.02 4.85 -11.16
CA SER A 201 -6.46 3.71 -10.43
C SER A 201 -5.99 4.12 -9.04
N PHE A 202 -5.34 5.28 -8.90
CA PHE A 202 -4.97 5.81 -7.59
C PHE A 202 -6.19 6.07 -6.69
N VAL A 203 -7.22 6.76 -7.20
CA VAL A 203 -8.46 7.03 -6.44
C VAL A 203 -9.12 5.71 -6.00
N ILE A 204 -9.23 4.75 -6.91
CA ILE A 204 -9.79 3.42 -6.62
C ILE A 204 -8.96 2.69 -5.55
N LEU A 205 -7.63 2.72 -5.64
CA LEU A 205 -6.75 2.11 -4.65
C LEU A 205 -6.89 2.75 -3.27
N ILE A 206 -7.06 4.07 -3.19
CA ILE A 206 -7.34 4.76 -1.91
C ILE A 206 -8.64 4.25 -1.30
N LEU A 207 -9.72 4.21 -2.10
CA LEU A 207 -11.01 3.71 -1.63
C LEU A 207 -10.94 2.23 -1.23
N ALA A 208 -10.16 1.43 -1.95
CA ALA A 208 -9.95 0.01 -1.65
C ALA A 208 -9.15 -0.16 -0.36
N LEU A 209 -8.10 0.64 -0.16
CA LEU A 209 -7.30 0.64 1.08
C LEU A 209 -8.16 1.02 2.28
N ILE A 210 -8.98 2.08 2.17
CA ILE A 210 -9.91 2.48 3.23
C ILE A 210 -10.89 1.35 3.53
N SER A 211 -11.49 0.75 2.50
CA SER A 211 -12.43 -0.38 2.65
C SER A 211 -11.77 -1.56 3.35
N LEU A 212 -10.54 -1.92 2.98
CA LEU A 212 -9.77 -2.99 3.62
C LEU A 212 -9.44 -2.69 5.08
N LEU A 213 -9.07 -1.45 5.41
CA LEU A 213 -8.79 -1.05 6.80
C LEU A 213 -10.04 -1.12 7.68
N VAL A 214 -11.19 -0.66 7.16
CA VAL A 214 -12.48 -0.76 7.87
C VAL A 214 -12.88 -2.23 8.03
N LEU A 215 -12.77 -3.04 6.98
CA LEU A 215 -13.05 -4.47 7.04
C LEU A 215 -12.13 -5.19 8.03
N PHE A 216 -10.84 -4.84 8.09
CA PHE A 216 -9.91 -5.42 9.06
C PHE A 216 -10.30 -5.04 10.50
N PHE A 217 -10.67 -3.78 10.73
CA PHE A 217 -11.16 -3.33 12.03
C PHE A 217 -12.45 -4.04 12.46
N LEU A 218 -13.40 -4.21 11.53
CA LEU A 218 -14.65 -4.93 11.76
C LEU A 218 -14.44 -6.44 11.93
N TYR A 219 -13.39 -7.00 11.32
CA TYR A 219 -13.02 -8.40 11.47
C TYR A 219 -12.52 -8.69 12.89
N ASP A 220 -11.57 -7.90 13.38
CA ASP A 220 -11.05 -8.02 14.75
C ASP A 220 -10.26 -6.76 15.18
N GLN A 221 -10.81 -5.99 16.11
CA GLN A 221 -10.20 -4.76 16.60
C GLN A 221 -8.87 -5.00 17.33
N SER A 222 -8.74 -6.14 18.04
CA SER A 222 -7.53 -6.47 18.79
C SER A 222 -6.37 -6.76 17.85
N LYS A 223 -6.63 -7.48 16.75
CA LYS A 223 -5.66 -7.74 15.68
C LYS A 223 -5.27 -6.45 14.96
N PHE A 224 -6.24 -5.57 14.67
CA PHE A 224 -5.98 -4.27 14.06
C PHE A 224 -5.02 -3.43 14.91
N VAL A 225 -5.31 -3.28 16.21
CA VAL A 225 -4.47 -2.51 17.14
C VAL A 225 -3.08 -3.15 17.30
N ALA A 226 -3.00 -4.48 17.40
CA ALA A 226 -1.73 -5.19 17.49
C ALA A 226 -0.87 -4.96 16.24
N PHE A 227 -1.47 -5.02 15.05
CA PHE A 227 -0.79 -4.70 13.79
C PHE A 227 -0.29 -3.25 13.76
N TRP A 228 -1.15 -2.29 14.12
CA TRP A 228 -0.82 -0.86 14.10
C TRP A 228 0.33 -0.49 15.03
N ARG A 229 0.38 -1.08 16.23
CA ARG A 229 1.46 -0.86 17.20
C ARG A 229 2.80 -1.39 16.71
N ASN A 230 2.81 -2.32 15.77
CA ASN A 230 4.01 -2.97 15.25
C ASN A 230 4.57 -2.31 13.98
N THR A 231 4.04 -1.16 13.55
CA THR A 231 4.39 -0.46 12.29
C THR A 231 5.81 0.12 12.26
N ARG A 232 6.48 0.23 13.41
CA ARG A 232 7.84 0.80 13.57
C ARG A 232 7.92 2.25 13.01
N PRO A 233 7.16 3.20 13.59
CA PRO A 233 6.90 4.53 13.00
C PRO A 233 8.15 5.34 12.67
N TYR A 234 9.21 5.25 13.48
CA TYR A 234 10.45 5.99 13.20
C TYR A 234 11.13 5.56 11.89
N ARG A 235 11.01 4.28 11.51
CA ARG A 235 11.55 3.80 10.23
C ARG A 235 10.69 4.26 9.06
N ILE A 236 9.36 4.37 9.24
CA ILE A 236 8.45 4.99 8.26
C ILE A 236 8.90 6.44 8.01
N VAL A 237 9.06 7.24 9.07
CA VAL A 237 9.47 8.64 8.95
C VAL A 237 10.84 8.75 8.26
N HIS A 238 11.80 7.90 8.62
CA HIS A 238 13.10 7.85 7.94
C HIS A 238 12.98 7.64 6.42
N TYR A 239 12.24 6.62 5.97
CA TYR A 239 12.10 6.36 4.53
C TYR A 239 11.30 7.46 3.81
N GLN A 240 10.29 8.03 4.44
CA GLN A 240 9.58 9.18 3.88
C GLN A 240 10.52 10.39 3.72
N LEU A 241 11.39 10.65 4.69
CA LEU A 241 12.40 11.72 4.59
C LEU A 241 13.42 11.44 3.49
N MET A 242 13.81 10.18 3.27
CA MET A 242 14.68 9.80 2.15
C MET A 242 13.99 10.07 0.81
N LEU A 243 12.73 9.67 0.66
CA LEU A 243 11.94 9.89 -0.56
C LEU A 243 11.80 11.39 -0.85
N TRP A 244 11.36 12.17 0.12
CA TRP A 244 11.13 13.60 -0.06
C TRP A 244 12.41 14.42 -0.15
N GLY A 245 13.48 13.99 0.52
CA GLY A 245 14.81 14.59 0.35
C GLY A 245 15.35 14.40 -1.07
N GLY A 246 15.17 13.20 -1.63
CA GLY A 246 15.49 12.93 -3.04
C GLY A 246 14.68 13.82 -3.98
N TRP A 247 13.36 13.85 -3.80
CA TRP A 247 12.46 14.67 -4.60
C TRP A 247 12.79 16.16 -4.53
N LEU A 248 13.07 16.69 -3.34
CA LEU A 248 13.42 18.09 -3.16
C LEU A 248 14.70 18.45 -3.91
N LEU A 249 15.74 17.60 -3.82
CA LEU A 249 16.99 17.81 -4.55
C LEU A 249 16.75 17.77 -6.06
N GLY A 250 16.00 16.78 -6.56
CA GLY A 250 15.68 16.67 -7.99
C GLY A 250 14.89 17.87 -8.49
N LYS A 251 13.87 18.31 -7.73
CA LYS A 251 13.10 19.51 -8.01
C LYS A 251 14.00 20.74 -8.08
N THR A 252 14.94 20.92 -7.15
CA THR A 252 15.81 22.10 -7.20
C THR A 252 16.77 22.08 -8.40
N LEU A 253 17.34 20.92 -8.72
CA LEU A 253 18.30 20.83 -9.83
C LEU A 253 17.64 20.95 -11.22
N PHE A 254 16.40 20.49 -11.38
CA PHE A 254 15.75 20.40 -12.70
C PHE A 254 14.44 21.17 -12.81
N SER A 255 13.98 21.80 -11.74
CA SER A 255 12.74 22.59 -11.69
C SER A 255 11.50 21.85 -12.17
N TYR A 256 11.45 20.53 -11.99
CA TYR A 256 10.26 19.74 -12.32
C TYR A 256 9.19 19.88 -11.24
N GLU A 257 7.94 19.64 -11.63
CA GLU A 257 6.81 19.47 -10.72
C GLU A 257 6.20 18.08 -10.87
N ILE A 258 5.48 17.64 -9.84
CA ILE A 258 4.70 16.39 -9.85
C ILE A 258 3.30 16.68 -9.34
N ALA A 259 2.32 15.93 -9.80
CA ALA A 259 0.95 16.12 -9.35
C ALA A 259 0.80 15.72 -7.87
N GLY A 260 -0.02 16.46 -7.12
CA GLY A 260 -0.23 16.19 -5.69
C GLY A 260 -0.72 14.77 -5.40
N TRP A 261 -1.52 14.18 -6.30
CA TRP A 261 -1.95 12.79 -6.18
C TRP A 261 -0.80 11.79 -6.34
N GLN A 262 0.18 12.06 -7.22
CA GLN A 262 1.39 11.24 -7.37
C GLN A 262 2.23 11.28 -6.10
N MET A 263 2.28 12.44 -5.44
CA MET A 263 2.98 12.57 -4.16
C MET A 263 2.37 11.67 -3.08
N ILE A 264 1.05 11.71 -2.96
CA ILE A 264 0.31 10.89 -1.99
C ILE A 264 0.45 9.41 -2.33
N ALA A 265 0.31 9.04 -3.61
CA ALA A 265 0.50 7.68 -4.09
C ALA A 265 1.91 7.15 -3.77
N ALA A 266 2.95 7.96 -3.99
CA ALA A 266 4.34 7.59 -3.70
C ALA A 266 4.56 7.34 -2.20
N ALA A 267 4.07 8.24 -1.34
CA ALA A 267 4.15 8.07 0.11
C ALA A 267 3.44 6.80 0.60
N ILE A 268 2.23 6.54 0.09
CA ILE A 268 1.45 5.36 0.47
C ILE A 268 2.11 4.08 -0.02
N ALA A 269 2.59 4.03 -1.27
CA ALA A 269 3.32 2.89 -1.80
C ALA A 269 4.52 2.52 -0.90
N LEU A 270 5.33 3.51 -0.52
CA LEU A 270 6.49 3.31 0.34
C LEU A 270 6.10 2.89 1.76
N LEU A 271 5.04 3.47 2.32
CA LEU A 271 4.47 3.06 3.60
C LEU A 271 4.06 1.59 3.57
N LEU A 272 3.28 1.18 2.58
CA LEU A 272 2.80 -0.19 2.43
C LEU A 272 3.95 -1.17 2.19
N ALA A 273 4.94 -0.78 1.37
CA ALA A 273 6.15 -1.57 1.15
C ALA A 273 6.90 -1.80 2.47
N TRP A 274 7.09 -0.74 3.27
CA TRP A 274 7.69 -0.87 4.59
C TRP A 274 6.91 -1.81 5.51
N LEU A 275 5.58 -1.65 5.60
CA LEU A 275 4.73 -2.51 6.43
C LEU A 275 4.77 -3.98 5.99
N ALA A 276 4.83 -4.25 4.68
CA ALA A 276 5.03 -5.59 4.16
C ALA A 276 6.39 -6.16 4.61
N GLN A 277 7.47 -5.37 4.54
CA GLN A 277 8.79 -5.84 4.97
C GLN A 277 8.90 -6.02 6.49
N VAL A 278 8.15 -5.26 7.30
CA VAL A 278 7.98 -5.54 8.74
C VAL A 278 7.31 -6.89 8.94
N GLY A 279 6.22 -7.16 8.20
CA GLY A 279 5.51 -8.42 8.26
C GLY A 279 6.40 -9.62 7.93
N LEU A 280 7.17 -9.50 6.84
CA LEU A 280 8.12 -10.51 6.38
C LEU A 280 9.25 -10.76 7.39
N ASN A 281 9.75 -9.68 8.00
CA ASN A 281 10.79 -9.75 9.02
C ASN A 281 10.29 -10.49 10.26
N ASP A 282 9.11 -10.14 10.79
CA ASP A 282 8.51 -10.79 11.94
C ASP A 282 8.21 -12.27 11.71
N LEU A 283 7.70 -12.65 10.52
CA LEU A 283 7.49 -14.05 10.14
C LEU A 283 8.80 -14.85 10.19
N SER A 284 9.91 -14.22 9.79
CA SER A 284 11.24 -14.85 9.72
C SER A 284 11.93 -14.94 11.09
N ASP A 285 11.61 -14.03 12.00
CA ASP A 285 12.33 -13.79 13.25
C ASP A 285 11.56 -14.23 14.51
N THR A 286 10.45 -14.96 14.38
CA THR A 286 9.64 -15.47 15.51
C THR A 286 10.45 -16.04 16.69
N LYS A 287 11.49 -16.85 16.45
CA LYS A 287 12.35 -17.40 17.51
C LYS A 287 13.24 -16.35 18.18
N ILE A 288 13.73 -15.38 17.42
CA ILE A 288 14.58 -14.27 17.91
C ILE A 288 13.72 -13.31 18.74
N ASP A 289 12.55 -12.99 18.21
CA ASP A 289 11.61 -12.05 18.83
C ASP A 289 10.97 -12.59 20.10
N ALA A 290 10.86 -13.92 20.25
CA ALA A 290 10.47 -14.54 21.51
C ALA A 290 11.42 -14.19 22.68
N ILE A 291 12.66 -13.80 22.38
CA ILE A 291 13.67 -13.41 23.38
C ILE A 291 13.65 -11.89 23.56
N SER A 292 13.85 -11.12 22.49
CA SER A 292 14.08 -9.67 22.57
C SER A 292 12.83 -8.81 22.38
N ASN A 293 11.76 -9.34 21.77
CA ASN A 293 10.61 -8.55 21.32
C ASN A 293 9.28 -9.24 21.61
N GLN A 294 9.05 -9.58 22.89
CA GLN A 294 7.90 -10.37 23.34
C GLN A 294 6.53 -9.73 23.09
N ASP A 295 6.50 -8.41 22.87
CA ASP A 295 5.27 -7.67 22.59
C ASP A 295 4.75 -7.80 21.16
N ARG A 296 5.51 -8.40 20.24
CA ARG A 296 5.13 -8.50 18.82
C ARG A 296 3.87 -9.36 18.61
N PRO A 297 3.03 -9.05 17.60
CA PRO A 297 1.73 -9.72 17.41
C PRO A 297 1.81 -11.25 17.28
N LEU A 298 2.83 -11.75 16.57
CA LEU A 298 3.07 -13.19 16.38
C LEU A 298 3.51 -13.89 17.68
N ILE A 299 4.27 -13.21 18.53
CA ILE A 299 4.78 -13.77 19.79
C ILE A 299 3.68 -13.84 20.83
N LYS A 300 2.87 -12.77 20.92
CA LYS A 300 1.64 -12.77 21.73
C LYS A 300 0.53 -13.66 21.17
N LYS A 301 0.71 -14.23 19.98
CA LYS A 301 -0.28 -15.05 19.26
C LYS A 301 -1.63 -14.35 19.07
N VAL A 302 -1.64 -13.01 19.02
CA VAL A 302 -2.85 -12.21 18.74
C VAL A 302 -3.27 -12.40 17.28
N ILE A 303 -2.28 -12.49 16.39
CA ILE A 303 -2.47 -12.80 14.97
C ILE A 303 -1.78 -14.12 14.69
N SER A 304 -2.47 -15.04 14.01
CA SER A 304 -1.88 -16.31 13.61
C SER A 304 -0.89 -16.14 12.44
N ILE A 305 0.03 -17.09 12.27
CA ILE A 305 1.00 -17.05 11.16
C ILE A 305 0.32 -16.95 9.78
N PRO A 306 -0.71 -17.77 9.46
CA PRO A 306 -1.37 -17.69 8.14
C PRO A 306 -2.07 -16.35 7.89
N GLU A 307 -2.68 -15.76 8.93
CA GLU A 307 -3.27 -14.41 8.83
C GLU A 307 -2.19 -13.37 8.56
N TYR A 308 -1.07 -13.44 9.29
CA TYR A 308 0.00 -12.45 9.14
C TYR A 308 0.72 -12.57 7.78
N GLN A 309 0.86 -13.79 7.24
CA GLN A 309 1.30 -14.02 5.86
C GLN A 309 0.34 -13.39 4.85
N THR A 310 -0.97 -13.55 5.07
CA THR A 310 -2.00 -12.96 4.21
C THR A 310 -1.92 -11.43 4.22
N VAL A 311 -1.86 -10.80 5.40
CA VAL A 311 -1.72 -9.34 5.52
C VAL A 311 -0.44 -8.86 4.84
N THR A 312 0.68 -9.54 5.07
CA THR A 312 1.99 -9.20 4.46
C THR A 312 1.93 -9.24 2.93
N PHE A 313 1.27 -10.24 2.36
CA PHE A 313 1.09 -10.35 0.92
C PHE A 313 0.19 -9.25 0.36
N VAL A 314 -0.96 -8.99 1.00
CA VAL A 314 -1.89 -7.92 0.55
C VAL A 314 -1.20 -6.56 0.56
N LEU A 315 -0.41 -6.26 1.60
CA LEU A 315 0.38 -5.02 1.68
C LEU A 315 1.43 -4.94 0.57
N THR A 316 2.08 -6.07 0.22
CA THR A 316 3.05 -6.14 -0.89
C THR A 316 2.36 -5.81 -2.22
N LEU A 317 1.22 -6.43 -2.50
CA LEU A 317 0.46 -6.20 -3.73
C LEU A 317 0.00 -4.74 -3.83
N LEU A 318 -0.58 -4.19 -2.75
CA LEU A 318 -1.01 -2.80 -2.72
C LEU A 318 0.17 -1.83 -2.88
N ALA A 319 1.32 -2.08 -2.26
CA ALA A 319 2.51 -1.25 -2.42
C ALA A 319 2.95 -1.15 -3.89
N LEU A 320 2.98 -2.28 -4.61
CA LEU A 320 3.32 -2.31 -6.03
C LEU A 320 2.25 -1.62 -6.89
N LEU A 321 0.96 -1.82 -6.60
CA LEU A 321 -0.12 -1.17 -7.33
C LEU A 321 -0.11 0.35 -7.15
N PHE A 322 0.07 0.85 -5.92
CA PHE A 322 0.25 2.29 -5.70
C PHE A 322 1.50 2.81 -6.41
N ALA A 323 2.63 2.09 -6.34
CA ALA A 323 3.85 2.51 -7.02
C ALA A 323 3.68 2.57 -8.55
N TYR A 324 2.93 1.64 -9.14
CA TYR A 324 2.58 1.62 -10.56
C TYR A 324 1.81 2.88 -11.00
N THR A 325 0.86 3.35 -10.17
CA THR A 325 0.10 4.59 -10.47
C THR A 325 0.98 5.84 -10.49
N VAL A 326 2.10 5.85 -9.77
CA VAL A 326 3.06 6.96 -9.82
C VAL A 326 3.81 6.95 -11.15
N SER A 327 4.59 5.90 -11.40
CA SER A 327 5.31 5.66 -12.65
C SER A 327 5.93 4.25 -12.67
N TYR A 328 6.23 3.74 -13.86
CA TYR A 328 6.91 2.43 -14.01
C TYR A 328 8.29 2.42 -13.32
N GLN A 329 9.00 3.55 -13.36
CA GLN A 329 10.29 3.67 -12.69
C GLN A 329 10.15 3.64 -11.16
N TYR A 330 9.16 4.33 -10.61
CA TYR A 330 8.91 4.32 -9.17
C TYR A 330 8.52 2.92 -8.69
N LEU A 331 7.73 2.17 -9.48
CA LEU A 331 7.47 0.75 -9.26
C LEU A 331 8.76 -0.07 -9.15
N ILE A 332 9.73 0.12 -10.07
CA ILE A 332 11.01 -0.58 -10.02
C ILE A 332 11.76 -0.27 -8.72
N PHE A 333 11.85 0.99 -8.31
CA PHE A 333 12.52 1.35 -7.06
C PHE A 333 11.86 0.74 -5.82
N VAL A 334 10.52 0.78 -5.77
CA VAL A 334 9.74 0.16 -4.68
C VAL A 334 9.94 -1.36 -4.67
N ALA A 335 10.00 -2.01 -5.84
CA ALA A 335 10.32 -3.43 -5.96
C ALA A 335 11.75 -3.74 -5.48
N ILE A 336 12.76 -2.97 -5.91
CA ILE A 336 14.16 -3.13 -5.45
C ILE A 336 14.26 -2.96 -3.93
N PHE A 337 13.59 -1.95 -3.37
CA PHE A 337 13.53 -1.74 -1.93
C PHE A 337 12.98 -2.97 -1.20
N MET A 338 11.88 -3.55 -1.69
CA MET A 338 11.31 -4.78 -1.13
C MET A 338 12.23 -5.99 -1.31
N ILE A 339 12.90 -6.12 -2.46
CA ILE A 339 13.87 -7.19 -2.71
C ILE A 339 15.03 -7.12 -1.72
N ILE A 340 15.58 -5.93 -1.46
CA ILE A 340 16.66 -5.72 -0.48
C ILE A 340 16.26 -6.24 0.91
N TYR A 341 15.05 -5.92 1.37
CA TYR A 341 14.56 -6.39 2.68
C TYR A 341 14.18 -7.86 2.69
N THR A 342 13.76 -8.39 1.55
CA THR A 342 13.49 -9.81 1.35
C THR A 342 14.78 -10.63 1.49
N ILE A 343 15.85 -10.26 0.76
CA ILE A 343 17.15 -10.95 0.85
C ILE A 343 17.82 -10.74 2.23
N TYR A 344 17.53 -9.62 2.89
CA TYR A 344 17.96 -9.37 4.27
C TYR A 344 17.30 -10.36 5.25
N SER A 345 15.99 -10.62 5.11
CA SER A 345 15.18 -11.35 6.10
C SER A 345 15.04 -12.85 5.84
N LEU A 346 14.82 -13.27 4.58
CA LEU A 346 14.41 -14.63 4.22
C LEU A 346 15.58 -15.54 3.80
N PRO A 347 15.49 -16.86 4.07
CA PRO A 347 16.38 -17.85 3.45
C PRO A 347 16.16 -17.95 1.92
N PRO A 348 17.16 -18.43 1.15
CA PRO A 348 18.45 -18.96 1.61
C PRO A 348 19.47 -17.89 2.00
N LEU A 349 19.34 -16.66 1.49
CA LEU A 349 20.36 -15.63 1.69
C LEU A 349 20.40 -15.11 3.14
N ARG A 350 19.27 -14.65 3.68
CA ARG A 350 19.10 -14.12 5.05
C ARG A 350 20.31 -13.30 5.52
N LEU A 351 20.65 -12.28 4.74
CA LEU A 351 21.91 -11.54 4.86
C LEU A 351 22.02 -10.75 6.18
N LYS A 352 20.94 -10.63 6.96
CA LYS A 352 21.00 -10.13 8.34
C LYS A 352 21.99 -10.87 9.24
N ARG A 353 22.39 -12.09 8.89
CA ARG A 353 23.40 -12.89 9.63
C ARG A 353 24.84 -12.47 9.34
N VAL A 354 25.07 -11.74 8.25
CA VAL A 354 26.39 -11.26 7.82
C VAL A 354 26.52 -9.79 8.24
N PRO A 355 27.28 -9.45 9.29
CA PRO A 355 27.17 -8.14 9.97
C PRO A 355 27.38 -6.95 9.04
N VAL A 356 28.51 -6.90 8.32
CA VAL A 356 28.84 -5.79 7.42
C VAL A 356 27.83 -5.66 6.28
N LEU A 357 27.49 -6.79 5.65
CA LEU A 357 26.55 -6.80 4.52
C LEU A 357 25.13 -6.41 4.96
N SER A 358 24.69 -6.83 6.14
CA SER A 358 23.38 -6.48 6.69
C SER A 358 23.20 -4.96 6.85
N ILE A 359 24.27 -4.27 7.24
CA ILE A 359 24.31 -2.82 7.44
C ILE A 359 24.40 -2.09 6.11
N PHE A 360 25.25 -2.58 5.20
CA PHE A 360 25.36 -2.04 3.86
C PHE A 360 24.03 -2.12 3.09
N LEU A 361 23.27 -3.21 3.21
CA LEU A 361 21.94 -3.35 2.59
C LEU A 361 20.95 -2.29 3.08
N ILE A 362 21.00 -1.91 4.36
CA ILE A 362 20.14 -0.85 4.90
C ILE A 362 20.53 0.50 4.30
N ALA A 363 21.83 0.77 4.15
CA ALA A 363 22.31 1.98 3.49
C ALA A 363 21.90 2.02 2.00
N VAL A 364 21.99 0.89 1.29
CA VAL A 364 21.53 0.76 -0.10
C VAL A 364 20.01 0.95 -0.18
N ALA A 365 19.22 0.42 0.76
CA ALA A 365 17.78 0.65 0.78
C ALA A 365 17.42 2.13 0.94
N ALA A 366 18.13 2.85 1.82
CA ALA A 366 17.96 4.30 1.98
C ALA A 366 18.33 5.07 0.69
N LEU A 367 19.41 4.68 0.02
CA LEU A 367 19.82 5.23 -1.28
C LEU A 367 18.78 4.97 -2.37
N VAL A 368 18.25 3.75 -2.48
CA VAL A 368 17.22 3.37 -3.45
C VAL A 368 15.97 4.24 -3.28
N VAL A 369 15.53 4.47 -2.05
CA VAL A 369 14.38 5.34 -1.77
C VAL A 369 14.68 6.81 -2.10
N PHE A 370 15.90 7.28 -1.82
CA PHE A 370 16.32 8.63 -2.23
C PHE A 370 16.32 8.80 -3.76
N MET A 371 16.89 7.82 -4.47
CA MET A 371 16.91 7.79 -5.93
C MET A 371 15.49 7.78 -6.51
N ALA A 372 14.57 7.02 -5.89
CA ALA A 372 13.16 7.00 -6.28
C ALA A 372 12.50 8.39 -6.19
N GLY A 373 12.83 9.15 -5.14
CA GLY A 373 12.39 10.54 -4.98
C GLY A 373 13.00 11.47 -6.01
N PHE A 374 14.31 11.36 -6.22
CA PHE A 374 15.08 12.23 -7.12
C PHE A 374 14.65 12.16 -8.59
N SER A 375 14.18 10.98 -9.03
CA SER A 375 13.74 10.77 -10.41
C SER A 375 12.24 10.45 -10.50
N LEU A 376 11.43 10.95 -9.56
CA LEU A 376 10.00 10.63 -9.47
C LEU A 376 9.19 10.98 -10.75
N PRO A 377 9.44 12.10 -11.46
CA PRO A 377 8.73 12.44 -12.70
C PRO A 377 9.27 11.69 -13.92
N GLU A 378 10.59 11.58 -14.06
CA GLU A 378 11.23 11.00 -15.24
C GLU A 378 12.60 10.35 -14.95
N HIS A 379 12.90 9.31 -15.72
CA HIS A 379 14.13 8.52 -15.60
C HIS A 379 15.40 9.27 -15.99
N LYS A 380 15.28 10.26 -16.90
CA LYS A 380 16.42 11.01 -17.44
C LYS A 380 17.23 11.74 -16.37
N TYR A 381 16.61 12.07 -15.23
CA TYR A 381 17.29 12.79 -14.15
C TYR A 381 18.27 11.93 -13.38
N LEU A 382 18.06 10.61 -13.31
CA LEU A 382 18.81 9.73 -12.42
C LEU A 382 20.32 9.74 -12.68
N ALA A 383 20.73 9.84 -13.95
CA ALA A 383 22.14 9.92 -14.36
C ALA A 383 22.86 11.17 -13.83
N SER A 384 22.10 12.20 -13.47
CA SER A 384 22.60 13.48 -12.97
C SER A 384 22.60 13.57 -11.44
N LEU A 385 22.29 12.47 -10.72
CA LEU A 385 22.40 12.43 -9.26
C LEU A 385 23.86 12.61 -8.85
N PRO A 386 24.23 13.64 -8.07
CA PRO A 386 25.62 13.87 -7.74
C PRO A 386 26.23 12.70 -6.95
N THR A 387 27.36 12.19 -7.42
CA THR A 387 28.02 11.00 -6.85
C THR A 387 28.42 11.16 -5.39
N TYR A 388 28.73 12.39 -4.96
CA TYR A 388 29.03 12.68 -3.56
C TYR A 388 27.80 12.50 -2.65
N ILE A 389 26.57 12.72 -3.12
CA ILE A 389 25.32 12.44 -2.37
C ILE A 389 25.13 10.92 -2.22
N ILE A 390 25.42 10.17 -3.28
CA ILE A 390 25.39 8.70 -3.24
C ILE A 390 26.38 8.19 -2.19
N ALA A 391 27.64 8.65 -2.25
CA ALA A 391 28.67 8.30 -1.28
C ALA A 391 28.26 8.71 0.15
N LEU A 392 27.67 9.90 0.33
CA LEU A 392 27.19 10.36 1.64
C LEU A 392 26.21 9.38 2.25
N ILE A 393 25.14 9.07 1.51
CA ILE A 393 24.05 8.22 2.00
C ILE A 393 24.62 6.84 2.37
N LEU A 394 25.45 6.26 1.49
CA LEU A 394 26.05 4.96 1.74
C LEU A 394 26.96 4.98 2.97
N ILE A 395 27.85 5.96 3.11
CA ILE A 395 28.77 6.07 4.25
C ILE A 395 27.99 6.35 5.54
N ALA A 396 27.15 7.38 5.56
CA ALA A 396 26.43 7.80 6.75
C ALA A 396 25.53 6.69 7.29
N PHE A 397 24.75 6.00 6.44
CA PHE A 397 23.89 4.91 6.91
C PHE A 397 24.63 3.60 7.16
N SER A 398 25.78 3.34 6.50
CA SER A 398 26.63 2.21 6.86
C SER A 398 27.25 2.38 8.26
N LEU A 399 27.47 3.61 8.70
CA LEU A 399 27.92 3.90 10.06
C LEU A 399 26.76 3.89 11.06
N ALA A 400 25.65 4.56 10.73
CA ALA A 400 24.55 4.77 11.66
C ALA A 400 23.67 3.53 11.89
N ALA A 401 23.48 2.67 10.88
CA ALA A 401 22.50 1.58 10.95
C ALA A 401 22.86 0.50 11.99
N HIS A 402 24.10 0.49 12.49
CA HIS A 402 24.53 -0.34 13.62
C HIS A 402 23.70 -0.10 14.89
N MET A 403 23.08 1.08 15.03
CA MET A 403 22.23 1.40 16.18
C MET A 403 21.07 0.40 16.36
N LYS A 404 20.59 -0.23 15.28
CA LYS A 404 19.48 -1.18 15.33
C LYS A 404 19.80 -2.41 16.17
N ASP A 405 21.08 -2.79 16.24
CA ASP A 405 21.53 -4.04 16.87
C ASP A 405 21.56 -3.92 18.40
N VAL A 406 21.52 -2.69 18.95
CA VAL A 406 21.63 -2.42 20.39
C VAL A 406 20.41 -2.90 21.18
N LYS A 407 19.21 -2.89 20.59
CA LYS A 407 18.01 -3.41 21.25
C LYS A 407 17.88 -4.94 21.19
N ASP A 408 18.53 -5.57 20.22
CA ASP A 408 18.31 -6.98 19.86
C ASP A 408 19.46 -7.90 20.32
N ILE A 409 20.40 -7.40 21.16
CA ILE A 409 21.64 -8.11 21.57
C ILE A 409 21.37 -9.54 22.09
N ALA A 410 20.38 -9.70 22.98
CA ALA A 410 20.07 -11.01 23.57
C ALA A 410 19.55 -12.00 22.53
N GLY A 411 18.61 -11.58 21.69
CA GLY A 411 18.05 -12.39 20.60
C GLY A 411 19.09 -12.71 19.52
N ASP A 412 19.91 -11.73 19.14
CA ASP A 412 20.98 -11.92 18.14
C ASP A 412 22.04 -12.91 18.64
N ARG A 413 22.43 -12.81 19.92
CA ARG A 413 23.35 -13.76 20.55
C ARG A 413 22.80 -15.19 20.51
N ALA A 414 21.54 -15.37 20.88
CA ALA A 414 20.89 -16.68 20.87
C ALA A 414 20.74 -17.26 19.45
N ALA A 415 20.64 -16.41 18.44
CA ALA A 415 20.54 -16.81 17.04
C ALA A 415 21.91 -16.93 16.32
N GLY A 416 23.02 -16.72 17.03
CA GLY A 416 24.37 -16.75 16.46
C GLY A 416 24.67 -15.61 15.47
N ILE A 417 23.92 -14.50 15.53
CA ILE A 417 24.13 -13.33 14.69
C ILE A 417 25.27 -12.50 15.29
N LYS A 418 26.34 -12.31 14.52
CA LYS A 418 27.60 -11.71 14.97
C LYS A 418 27.60 -10.18 14.92
N THR A 419 26.59 -9.52 15.49
CA THR A 419 26.57 -8.04 15.56
C THR A 419 27.70 -7.51 16.44
N LEU A 420 28.06 -6.22 16.31
CA LEU A 420 29.16 -5.63 17.10
C LEU A 420 28.98 -5.81 18.62
N PRO A 421 27.77 -5.59 19.20
CA PRO A 421 27.55 -5.83 20.63
C PRO A 421 27.56 -7.29 21.05
N VAL A 422 27.34 -8.23 20.12
CA VAL A 422 27.47 -9.66 20.39
C VAL A 422 28.93 -10.09 20.38
N LEU A 423 29.72 -9.60 19.41
CA LEU A 423 31.13 -9.96 19.25
C LEU A 423 32.06 -9.37 20.32
N LEU A 424 31.83 -8.11 20.69
CA LEU A 424 32.74 -7.33 21.55
C LEU A 424 32.25 -7.21 23.00
N GLY A 425 31.10 -7.81 23.30
CA GLY A 425 30.37 -7.60 24.55
C GLY A 425 29.50 -6.33 24.51
N GLU A 426 28.49 -6.30 25.37
CA GLU A 426 27.47 -5.25 25.35
C GLU A 426 28.06 -3.86 25.59
N GLU A 427 28.91 -3.70 26.60
CA GLU A 427 29.48 -2.40 26.97
C GLU A 427 30.38 -1.82 25.86
N THR A 428 31.39 -2.59 25.43
CA THR A 428 32.33 -2.17 24.37
C THR A 428 31.62 -2.01 23.03
N GLY A 429 30.69 -2.92 22.70
CA GLY A 429 29.90 -2.83 21.48
C GLY A 429 29.04 -1.59 21.42
N LYS A 430 28.35 -1.22 22.51
CA LYS A 430 27.56 0.03 22.56
C LYS A 430 28.42 1.28 22.42
N LYS A 431 29.63 1.30 23.02
CA LYS A 431 30.59 2.41 22.83
C LYS A 431 30.99 2.56 21.37
N ILE A 432 31.32 1.45 20.69
CA ILE A 432 31.70 1.47 19.27
C ILE A 432 30.51 1.87 18.39
N VAL A 433 29.33 1.30 18.60
CA VAL A 433 28.11 1.70 17.86
C VAL A 433 27.82 3.18 18.06
N GLY A 434 27.91 3.68 19.29
CA GLY A 434 27.77 5.11 19.59
C GLY A 434 28.79 5.96 18.84
N ALA A 435 30.05 5.53 18.76
CA ALA A 435 31.11 6.24 18.04
C ALA A 435 30.84 6.26 16.53
N LEU A 436 30.43 5.13 15.94
CA LEU A 436 30.07 5.05 14.52
C LEU A 436 28.90 5.97 14.19
N VAL A 437 27.86 6.00 15.03
CA VAL A 437 26.73 6.93 14.88
C VAL A 437 27.22 8.38 15.03
N ALA A 438 28.10 8.70 15.97
CA ALA A 438 28.63 10.06 16.06
C ALA A 438 29.43 10.48 14.81
N ILE A 439 30.24 9.57 14.26
CA ILE A 439 31.00 9.79 13.02
C ILE A 439 30.05 9.97 11.82
N SER A 440 28.91 9.28 11.79
CA SER A 440 27.94 9.44 10.68
C SER A 440 27.38 10.85 10.57
N TYR A 441 27.23 11.56 11.70
CA TYR A 441 26.81 12.97 11.71
C TYR A 441 27.91 13.87 11.13
N LEU A 442 29.17 13.60 11.46
CA LEU A 442 30.31 14.34 10.93
C LEU A 442 30.50 14.09 9.43
N ALA A 443 30.21 12.89 8.93
CA ALA A 443 30.30 12.61 7.50
C ALA A 443 29.40 13.53 6.65
N VAL A 444 28.26 13.96 7.19
CA VAL A 444 27.33 14.89 6.53
C VAL A 444 27.92 16.30 6.38
N THR A 445 28.75 16.75 7.32
CA THR A 445 29.29 18.12 7.32
C THR A 445 30.38 18.31 6.25
N LEU A 446 31.12 17.24 5.93
CA LEU A 446 32.20 17.26 4.94
C LEU A 446 31.71 17.55 3.51
N ILE A 447 30.42 17.37 3.25
CA ILE A 447 29.82 17.44 1.92
C ILE A 447 29.18 18.80 1.64
N ILE A 448 29.01 19.64 2.67
CA ILE A 448 28.51 21.00 2.53
C ILE A 448 29.54 21.99 3.12
N PRO A 449 30.70 22.20 2.46
CA PRO A 449 31.75 23.07 2.99
C PRO A 449 31.28 24.52 3.21
N ARG A 450 30.29 24.97 2.44
CA ARG A 450 29.77 26.36 2.48
C ARG A 450 29.06 26.73 3.78
N PHE A 451 28.53 25.76 4.53
CA PHE A 451 27.83 25.97 5.80
C PHE A 451 28.48 25.22 6.98
N PHE A 452 29.80 25.00 6.86
CA PHE A 452 30.57 24.15 7.76
C PHE A 452 30.37 24.49 9.24
N GLY A 453 30.38 25.78 9.63
CA GLY A 453 30.30 26.18 11.05
C GLY A 453 29.03 25.71 11.76
N GLY A 454 27.84 26.15 11.29
CA GLY A 454 26.57 25.85 11.94
C GLY A 454 26.15 24.39 11.83
N LEU A 455 26.42 23.75 10.69
CA LEU A 455 26.12 22.33 10.49
C LEU A 455 27.06 21.41 11.30
N LEU A 456 28.34 21.81 11.46
CA LEU A 456 29.29 21.08 12.29
C LEU A 456 28.92 21.10 13.77
N LEU A 457 28.49 22.25 14.31
CA LEU A 457 28.02 22.33 15.70
C LEU A 457 26.81 21.41 15.93
N ALA A 458 25.85 21.42 15.00
CA ALA A 458 24.70 20.53 15.06
C ALA A 458 25.11 19.04 14.96
N ALA A 459 26.09 18.72 14.11
CA ALA A 459 26.60 17.36 13.95
C ALA A 459 27.32 16.86 15.20
N ILE A 460 28.18 17.68 15.81
CA ILE A 460 28.88 17.37 17.06
C ILE A 460 27.87 17.18 18.18
N ALA A 461 26.93 18.11 18.35
CA ALA A 461 25.90 18.03 19.38
C ALA A 461 25.03 16.77 19.21
N GLY A 462 24.53 16.51 18.00
CA GLY A 462 23.76 15.32 17.68
C GLY A 462 24.53 14.02 17.90
N GLY A 463 25.80 13.98 17.51
CA GLY A 463 26.70 12.84 17.71
C GLY A 463 26.96 12.55 19.18
N ILE A 464 27.25 13.57 20.00
CA ILE A 464 27.45 13.42 21.45
C ILE A 464 26.17 12.94 22.14
N ILE A 465 25.02 13.54 21.81
CA ILE A 465 23.73 13.16 22.38
C ILE A 465 23.42 11.69 22.03
N ASN A 466 23.57 11.28 20.78
CA ASN A 466 23.32 9.89 20.37
C ASN A 466 24.31 8.90 20.96
N TYR A 467 25.59 9.26 21.04
CA TYR A 467 26.59 8.44 21.73
C TYR A 467 26.15 8.16 23.18
N TRP A 468 25.73 9.21 23.90
CA TRP A 468 25.23 9.07 25.27
C TRP A 468 23.95 8.23 25.34
N LEU A 469 22.97 8.49 24.48
CA LEU A 469 21.70 7.75 24.44
C LEU A 469 21.90 6.26 24.16
N ILE A 470 22.80 5.91 23.23
CA ILE A 470 23.13 4.52 22.89
C ILE A 470 23.77 3.80 24.08
N ASN A 471 24.62 4.49 24.85
CA ASN A 471 25.33 3.90 25.98
C ASN A 471 24.50 3.85 27.28
N LYS A 472 23.27 4.38 27.31
CA LYS A 472 22.38 4.25 28.48
C LYS A 472 22.07 2.79 28.77
N LYS A 473 21.95 2.46 30.07
CA LYS A 473 21.51 1.14 30.54
C LYS A 473 20.10 0.80 30.03
N ASP A 474 19.16 1.73 30.18
CA ASP A 474 17.82 1.63 29.60
C ASP A 474 17.80 2.28 28.21
N TYR A 475 18.40 1.59 27.23
CA TYR A 475 18.45 2.06 25.85
C TYR A 475 17.03 2.11 25.25
N GLN A 476 16.66 3.27 24.68
CA GLN A 476 15.40 3.42 23.97
C GLN A 476 15.64 4.02 22.58
N GLU A 477 15.42 3.20 21.55
CA GLU A 477 15.62 3.52 20.12
C GLU A 477 14.93 4.85 19.72
N LYS A 478 13.76 5.17 20.31
CA LYS A 478 12.99 6.38 20.00
C LYS A 478 13.77 7.68 20.18
N PHE A 479 14.58 7.80 21.23
CA PHE A 479 15.29 9.05 21.51
C PHE A 479 16.43 9.29 20.52
N VAL A 480 17.08 8.21 20.05
CA VAL A 480 18.10 8.29 19.01
C VAL A 480 17.50 8.81 17.70
N PHE A 481 16.32 8.31 17.34
CA PHE A 481 15.58 8.79 16.17
C PHE A 481 15.16 10.26 16.29
N VAL A 482 14.73 10.73 17.47
CA VAL A 482 14.38 12.15 17.69
C VAL A 482 15.58 13.05 17.41
N THR A 483 16.76 12.72 17.94
CA THR A 483 17.99 13.48 17.67
C THR A 483 18.39 13.42 16.20
N TYR A 484 18.20 12.27 15.54
CA TYR A 484 18.41 12.12 14.09
C TYR A 484 17.47 13.01 13.26
N PHE A 485 16.18 13.03 13.56
CA PHE A 485 15.23 13.89 12.83
C PHE A 485 15.49 15.38 13.08
N GLY A 486 15.86 15.76 14.31
CA GLY A 486 16.26 17.13 14.61
C GLY A 486 17.47 17.58 13.78
N PHE A 487 18.48 16.72 13.66
CA PHE A 487 19.64 17.01 12.81
C PHE A 487 19.29 17.07 11.33
N LEU A 488 18.42 16.17 10.84
CA LEU A 488 17.98 16.20 9.45
C LEU A 488 17.18 17.47 9.12
N ALA A 489 16.35 17.96 10.05
CA ALA A 489 15.63 19.23 9.86
C ALA A 489 16.61 20.42 9.72
N ILE A 490 17.68 20.44 10.52
CA ILE A 490 18.75 21.43 10.39
C ILE A 490 19.47 21.30 9.04
N LEU A 491 19.77 20.07 8.61
CA LEU A 491 20.37 19.82 7.31
C LEU A 491 19.51 20.34 6.15
N ILE A 492 18.20 20.05 6.17
CA ILE A 492 17.24 20.51 5.16
C ILE A 492 17.19 22.05 5.13
N TYR A 493 17.20 22.71 6.28
CA TYR A 493 17.25 24.17 6.36
C TYR A 493 18.50 24.75 5.68
N TYR A 494 19.67 24.17 5.91
CA TYR A 494 20.91 24.62 5.26
C TYR A 494 20.96 24.29 3.77
N LEU A 495 20.46 23.12 3.35
CA LEU A 495 20.31 22.77 1.94
C LEU A 495 19.40 23.76 1.21
N GLY A 496 18.30 24.17 1.85
CA GLY A 496 17.41 25.21 1.35
C GLY A 496 18.17 26.49 0.99
N LYS A 497 19.13 26.94 1.81
CA LYS A 497 19.91 28.16 1.53
C LYS A 497 20.95 28.05 0.39
N ILE A 498 21.27 26.84 -0.06
CA ILE A 498 22.22 26.62 -1.17
C ILE A 498 21.50 26.71 -2.51
N TYR A 499 20.27 26.24 -2.51
CA TYR A 499 19.54 25.75 -3.67
C TYR A 499 18.25 26.56 -3.91
N LEU A 500 17.73 27.26 -2.89
CA LEU A 500 16.75 28.35 -2.97
C LEU A 500 17.48 29.67 -2.76
#